data_AF-A0A9W6XDU7-F1
#
_entry.id   AF-A0A9W6XDU7-F1
#
_cell.length_a   1.000
_cell.length_b   1.000
_cell.length_c   1.000
_cell.angle_alpha   90.00
_cell.angle_beta   90.00
_cell.angle_gamma   90.00
#
_symmetry.space_group_name_H-M   'P 1'
#
loop_
_entity.id
_entity.type
_entity.pdbx_description
1 polymer ?
#
loop_
_entity_poly.entity_id
_entity_poly.type
_entity_poly.pdbx_seq_one_letter_code
_entity_poly.pdbx_strand_id
1 'polypeptide(L)'
;MWEGSPSGGDLAEGGDRTIYAQVLDASTGKAISEKVTVDKSVVGNRYQALKSYPDGSVAYLSKGTTGTSLQFTVVEGTGHTGVGSIVDCNNARIAAELGVDMVLVANGGLGSAFDDLALNYSMCKAHGVKIRGVILNKVLEDRMDMVREYFPKAMEHWGGDVPLIGVVPNLPSLSNPSMLDFEGLFQTQMLTSRSRRFQQYNKTTLVTAGLRRFLAKLTAPDFENTLFVTHVSRNDIILGFLSHAQNYELVMKKPYGGGLILTGSPSDDQPQDYIMNIIKNAQAPVLYVPTTTFEAMEKITHFTGTLLFSSSSSPTAV
;
A
#
# COMPACT_ATOMS: atom_id res chain seq x y z
N MET A 1 -13.08 -13.90 13.87
CA MET A 1 -12.13 -14.77 13.17
C MET A 1 -10.75 -14.46 13.73
N TRP A 2 -10.00 -15.46 14.20
CA TRP A 2 -8.63 -15.23 14.67
C TRP A 2 -7.71 -16.31 14.10
N GLU A 3 -6.48 -15.93 13.83
CA GLU A 3 -5.40 -16.85 13.50
C GLU A 3 -4.47 -16.92 14.71
N GLY A 4 -4.08 -18.12 15.10
CA GLY A 4 -3.14 -18.31 16.20
C GLY A 4 -2.36 -19.61 15.99
N SER A 5 -1.04 -19.53 16.15
CA SER A 5 -0.16 -20.68 16.19
C SER A 5 0.62 -20.70 17.50
N PRO A 6 0.83 -21.88 18.13
CA PRO A 6 1.73 -22.02 19.27
C PRO A 6 3.22 -21.88 18.90
N SER A 7 3.57 -21.85 17.62
CA SER A 7 4.95 -21.77 17.11
C SER A 7 5.19 -20.45 16.35
N GLY A 8 6.35 -19.82 16.60
CA GLY A 8 6.77 -18.63 15.87
C GLY A 8 7.15 -18.96 14.43
N GLY A 9 6.65 -18.18 13.46
CA GLY A 9 6.94 -18.36 12.02
C GLY A 9 5.77 -18.90 11.18
N ASP A 10 4.69 -19.36 11.83
CA ASP A 10 3.56 -20.02 11.14
C ASP A 10 2.54 -19.05 10.50
N LEU A 11 2.76 -17.73 10.63
CA LEU A 11 1.91 -16.67 10.08
C LEU A 11 2.57 -16.01 8.85
N ALA A 12 3.02 -16.83 7.90
CA ALA A 12 3.53 -16.36 6.61
C ALA A 12 2.41 -16.30 5.55
N GLU A 13 2.47 -15.31 4.67
CA GLU A 13 1.51 -15.13 3.58
C GLU A 13 1.67 -16.28 2.55
N GLY A 14 0.59 -17.01 2.26
CA GLY A 14 0.57 -18.08 1.26
C GLY A 14 0.91 -19.50 1.74
N GLY A 15 1.08 -19.73 3.04
CA GLY A 15 1.27 -21.09 3.61
C GLY A 15 -0.01 -21.94 3.68
N ASP A 16 0.15 -23.26 3.81
CA ASP A 16 -0.94 -24.23 4.06
C ASP A 16 -1.55 -24.01 5.46
N ARG A 17 -2.36 -22.97 5.62
CA ARG A 17 -3.03 -22.64 6.89
C ARG A 17 -4.48 -23.11 6.92
N THR A 18 -4.92 -23.49 8.11
CA THR A 18 -6.32 -23.84 8.41
C THR A 18 -6.88 -22.79 9.35
N ILE A 19 -7.85 -22.01 8.88
CA ILE A 19 -8.47 -20.91 9.64
C ILE A 19 -9.65 -21.47 10.44
N TYR A 20 -9.85 -21.00 11.67
CA TYR A 20 -10.98 -21.40 12.51
C TYR A 20 -11.85 -20.20 12.90
N ALA A 21 -13.16 -20.42 12.95
CA ALA A 21 -14.14 -19.50 13.50
C ALA A 21 -14.77 -20.12 14.76
N GLN A 22 -14.89 -19.33 15.81
CA GLN A 22 -15.55 -19.73 17.05
C GLN A 22 -16.12 -18.47 17.72
N VAL A 23 -17.34 -18.57 18.21
CA VAL A 23 -18.03 -17.54 18.98
C VAL A 23 -17.62 -17.67 20.45
N LEU A 24 -17.24 -16.53 21.03
CA LEU A 24 -16.88 -16.40 22.43
C LEU A 24 -17.85 -15.45 23.12
N ASP A 25 -18.10 -15.71 24.40
CA ASP A 25 -18.82 -14.81 25.28
C ASP A 25 -18.01 -13.52 25.48
N ALA A 26 -18.62 -12.37 25.20
CA ALA A 26 -17.95 -11.08 25.22
C ALA A 26 -17.49 -10.65 26.63
N SER A 27 -18.18 -11.09 27.68
CA SER A 27 -17.90 -10.67 29.07
C SER A 27 -16.85 -11.54 29.76
N THR A 28 -16.80 -12.82 29.42
CA THR A 28 -15.97 -13.82 30.09
C THR A 28 -14.84 -14.35 29.20
N GLY A 29 -14.88 -14.09 27.89
CA GLY A 29 -13.93 -14.60 26.91
C GLY A 29 -13.97 -16.12 26.69
N LYS A 30 -14.95 -16.81 27.30
CA LYS A 30 -15.14 -18.26 27.21
C LYS A 30 -15.79 -18.64 25.88
N ALA A 31 -15.45 -19.82 25.37
CA ALA A 31 -16.08 -20.35 24.16
C ALA A 31 -17.54 -20.72 24.42
N ILE A 32 -18.42 -20.25 23.54
CA ILE A 32 -19.86 -20.58 23.56
C ILE A 32 -20.29 -21.37 22.31
N SER A 33 -19.33 -21.69 21.44
CA SER A 33 -19.55 -22.54 20.26
C SER A 33 -18.33 -23.42 20.00
N GLU A 34 -18.52 -24.45 19.18
CA GLU A 34 -17.43 -25.28 18.68
C GLU A 34 -16.57 -24.51 17.66
N LYS A 35 -15.32 -24.97 17.49
CA LYS A 35 -14.43 -24.42 16.47
C LYS A 35 -14.87 -24.95 15.11
N VAL A 36 -15.22 -24.06 14.20
CA VAL A 36 -15.55 -24.39 12.81
C VAL A 36 -14.36 -24.08 11.93
N THR A 37 -13.98 -25.02 11.07
CA THR A 37 -12.93 -24.78 10.06
C THR A 37 -13.49 -23.89 8.96
N VAL A 38 -12.81 -22.80 8.66
CA VAL A 38 -13.14 -21.89 7.57
C VAL A 38 -12.56 -22.45 6.28
N ASP A 39 -13.39 -22.51 5.25
CA ASP A 39 -13.02 -23.07 3.94
C ASP A 39 -11.82 -22.34 3.33
N LYS A 40 -10.89 -23.10 2.72
CA LYS A 40 -9.64 -22.56 2.13
C LYS A 40 -9.89 -21.57 0.99
N SER A 41 -11.07 -21.56 0.38
CA SER A 41 -11.48 -20.59 -0.64
C SER A 41 -11.82 -19.20 -0.06
N VAL A 42 -12.03 -19.09 1.26
CA VAL A 42 -12.23 -17.82 1.94
C VAL A 42 -10.88 -17.13 2.13
N VAL A 43 -10.48 -16.39 1.12
CA VAL A 43 -9.31 -15.50 1.19
C VAL A 43 -9.69 -14.33 2.09
N GLY A 44 -9.03 -14.18 3.25
CA GLY A 44 -9.24 -13.05 4.15
C GLY A 44 -9.14 -11.71 3.41
N ASN A 45 -9.93 -10.73 3.85
CA ASN A 45 -9.91 -9.39 3.25
C ASN A 45 -8.47 -8.83 3.22
N ARG A 46 -8.15 -8.10 2.14
CA ARG A 46 -6.84 -7.51 1.77
C ARG A 46 -6.14 -6.64 2.85
N TYR A 47 -6.71 -6.50 4.04
CA TYR A 47 -6.29 -5.61 5.12
C TYR A 47 -5.83 -6.34 6.40
N GLN A 48 -5.88 -7.68 6.45
CA GLN A 48 -5.43 -8.46 7.61
C GLN A 48 -4.04 -9.11 7.41
N ALA A 49 -3.09 -8.36 6.84
CA ALA A 49 -1.69 -8.77 6.88
C ALA A 49 -1.12 -8.47 8.28
N LEU A 50 -1.22 -9.44 9.20
CA LEU A 50 -0.58 -9.36 10.51
C LEU A 50 0.93 -9.45 10.32
N LYS A 51 1.64 -8.33 10.45
CA LYS A 51 3.10 -8.26 10.26
C LYS A 51 3.82 -8.06 11.59
N SER A 52 4.95 -8.75 11.75
CA SER A 52 5.93 -8.45 12.78
C SER A 52 6.71 -7.16 12.44
N TYR A 53 6.71 -6.18 13.33
CA TYR A 53 7.62 -5.04 13.37
C TYR A 53 9.08 -5.50 13.48
N PRO A 54 10.06 -4.63 13.15
CA PRO A 54 11.50 -4.97 13.23
C PRO A 54 11.99 -5.38 14.62
N ASP A 55 11.23 -5.05 15.67
CA ASP A 55 11.48 -5.45 17.06
C ASP A 55 10.86 -6.81 17.42
N GLY A 56 10.23 -7.49 16.46
CA GLY A 56 9.57 -8.78 16.64
C GLY A 56 8.14 -8.71 17.15
N SER A 57 7.61 -7.52 17.48
CA SER A 57 6.21 -7.36 17.88
C SER A 57 5.29 -7.53 16.66
N VAL A 58 4.12 -8.14 16.78
CA VAL A 58 3.14 -8.28 15.68
C VAL A 58 1.97 -7.35 15.95
N ALA A 59 1.40 -6.72 14.92
CA ALA A 59 0.04 -6.19 15.04
C ALA A 59 -0.92 -7.38 14.98
N TYR A 60 -1.48 -7.80 16.12
CA TYR A 60 -2.50 -8.83 16.21
C TYR A 60 -3.73 -8.29 16.94
N LEU A 61 -4.92 -8.77 16.55
CA LEU A 61 -6.08 -8.70 17.43
C LEU A 61 -5.77 -9.60 18.64
N SER A 62 -5.26 -8.99 19.71
CA SER A 62 -4.99 -9.71 20.95
C SER A 62 -6.30 -10.04 21.65
N LYS A 63 -6.46 -11.28 22.10
CA LYS A 63 -7.19 -11.47 23.36
C LYS A 63 -6.32 -10.77 24.41
N GLY A 64 -6.75 -9.60 24.87
CA GLY A 64 -6.05 -8.88 25.92
C GLY A 64 -5.74 -9.84 27.07
N THR A 65 -4.45 -10.14 27.27
CA THR A 65 -3.99 -10.74 28.52
C THR A 65 -4.02 -9.65 29.60
N THR A 66 -4.30 -10.03 30.84
CA THR A 66 -4.38 -9.11 32.00
C THR A 66 -3.09 -8.30 32.27
N GLY A 67 -2.01 -8.54 31.53
CA GLY A 67 -0.72 -7.85 31.64
C GLY A 67 -0.36 -6.89 30.51
N THR A 68 -1.21 -6.66 29.50
CA THR A 68 -0.92 -5.72 28.40
C THR A 68 -1.94 -4.59 28.39
N SER A 69 -1.50 -3.37 28.65
CA SER A 69 -2.33 -2.17 28.52
C SER A 69 -2.11 -1.53 27.15
N LEU A 70 -3.12 -1.61 26.29
CA LEU A 70 -3.17 -0.76 25.08
C LEU A 70 -3.77 0.58 25.50
N GLN A 71 -3.08 1.68 25.17
CA GLN A 71 -3.57 3.03 25.47
C GLN A 71 -4.73 3.43 24.54
N PHE A 72 -4.74 2.91 23.31
CA PHE A 72 -5.83 3.08 22.35
C PHE A 72 -5.84 1.91 21.35
N THR A 73 -6.98 1.70 20.69
CA THR A 73 -7.13 0.75 19.59
C THR A 73 -7.81 1.47 18.43
N VAL A 74 -7.28 1.32 17.23
CA VAL A 74 -7.89 1.86 16.00
C VAL A 74 -8.53 0.70 15.24
N VAL A 75 -9.79 0.85 14.87
CA VAL A 75 -10.55 -0.11 14.07
C VAL A 75 -10.82 0.53 12.71
N GLU A 76 -10.26 -0.05 11.65
CA GLU A 76 -10.51 0.41 10.28
C GLU A 76 -11.71 -0.34 9.68
N GLY A 77 -12.70 0.41 9.20
CA GLY A 77 -13.81 -0.13 8.43
C GLY A 77 -13.44 -0.33 6.97
N THR A 78 -14.20 -1.15 6.23
CA THR A 78 -13.96 -1.36 4.80
C THR A 78 -14.80 -0.41 3.96
N GLY A 79 -14.18 0.52 3.24
CA GLY A 79 -14.89 1.45 2.35
C GLY A 79 -15.85 2.39 3.07
N HIS A 80 -17.04 2.61 2.49
CA HIS A 80 -18.07 3.48 3.07
C HIS A 80 -18.81 2.78 4.23
N THR A 81 -19.55 3.52 5.06
CA THR A 81 -20.17 3.00 6.31
C THR A 81 -21.24 1.92 6.08
N GLY A 82 -21.76 1.83 4.85
CA GLY A 82 -22.76 0.85 4.43
C GLY A 82 -22.22 -0.45 3.86
N VAL A 83 -20.90 -0.60 3.66
CA VAL A 83 -20.31 -1.88 3.20
C VAL A 83 -20.66 -2.97 4.20
N GLY A 84 -21.17 -4.10 3.71
CA GLY A 84 -21.68 -5.22 4.53
C GLY A 84 -23.21 -5.24 4.70
N SER A 85 -23.95 -4.24 4.18
CA SER A 85 -25.41 -4.18 4.32
C SER A 85 -26.17 -5.33 3.66
N ILE A 86 -25.61 -6.00 2.64
CA ILE A 86 -26.23 -7.18 1.99
C ILE A 86 -26.44 -8.35 2.96
N VAL A 87 -25.61 -8.44 4.00
CA VAL A 87 -25.73 -9.43 5.09
C VAL A 87 -26.11 -8.77 6.42
N ASP A 88 -26.66 -7.55 6.36
CA ASP A 88 -27.09 -6.78 7.54
C ASP A 88 -25.97 -6.56 8.59
N CYS A 89 -24.71 -6.52 8.14
CA CYS A 89 -23.53 -6.39 8.99
C CYS A 89 -22.62 -5.29 8.44
N ASN A 90 -23.14 -4.06 8.41
CA ASN A 90 -22.40 -2.92 7.88
C ASN A 90 -21.46 -2.28 8.91
N ASN A 91 -20.50 -1.47 8.46
CA ASN A 91 -19.50 -0.83 9.33
C ASN A 91 -20.14 0.01 10.45
N ALA A 92 -21.24 0.74 10.17
CA ALA A 92 -21.93 1.52 11.19
C ALA A 92 -22.55 0.63 12.28
N ARG A 93 -23.19 -0.47 11.89
CA ARG A 93 -23.73 -1.45 12.84
C ARG A 93 -22.63 -2.10 13.66
N ILE A 94 -21.54 -2.51 13.03
CA ILE A 94 -20.38 -3.10 13.72
C ILE A 94 -19.83 -2.12 14.76
N ALA A 95 -19.68 -0.84 14.41
CA ALA A 95 -19.23 0.18 15.35
C ALA A 95 -20.20 0.33 16.55
N ALA A 96 -21.51 0.31 16.30
CA ALA A 96 -22.53 0.35 17.35
C ALA A 96 -22.48 -0.88 18.27
N GLU A 97 -22.35 -2.09 17.71
CA GLU A 97 -22.25 -3.35 18.47
C GLU A 97 -20.97 -3.42 19.30
N LEU A 98 -19.86 -2.87 18.80
CA LEU A 98 -18.61 -2.73 19.54
C LEU A 98 -18.63 -1.59 20.57
N GLY A 99 -19.63 -0.70 20.52
CA GLY A 99 -19.70 0.49 21.36
C GLY A 99 -18.56 1.48 21.11
N VAL A 100 -18.05 1.54 19.87
CA VAL A 100 -16.94 2.43 19.50
C VAL A 100 -17.43 3.67 18.77
N ASP A 101 -16.73 4.77 19.03
CA ASP A 101 -16.90 6.03 18.32
C ASP A 101 -16.22 5.95 16.93
N MET A 102 -16.73 6.72 15.95
CA MET A 102 -16.16 6.76 14.60
C MET A 102 -15.59 8.13 14.24
N VAL A 103 -14.55 8.11 13.40
CA VAL A 103 -14.07 9.26 12.63
C VAL A 103 -14.36 8.97 11.17
N LEU A 104 -14.97 9.92 10.46
CA LEU A 104 -15.24 9.77 9.04
C LEU A 104 -14.11 10.40 8.23
N VAL A 105 -13.69 9.73 7.17
CA VAL A 105 -12.64 10.20 6.26
C VAL A 105 -13.21 10.26 4.85
N ALA A 106 -13.08 11.40 4.19
CA ALA A 106 -13.49 11.56 2.79
C ALA A 106 -12.39 12.21 1.96
N ASN A 107 -12.46 12.04 0.64
CA ASN A 107 -11.57 12.76 -0.28
C ASN A 107 -11.94 14.25 -0.33
N GLY A 108 -10.96 15.08 -0.62
CA GLY A 108 -11.08 16.52 -0.64
C GLY A 108 -12.08 17.01 -1.68
N GLY A 109 -12.89 17.98 -1.29
CA GLY A 109 -13.93 18.60 -2.08
C GLY A 109 -14.88 19.33 -1.14
N LEU A 110 -15.56 20.39 -1.61
CA LEU A 110 -16.55 21.06 -0.79
C LEU A 110 -17.90 20.34 -0.90
N GLY A 111 -18.50 20.32 -2.09
CA GLY A 111 -19.77 19.63 -2.34
C GLY A 111 -19.62 18.10 -2.34
N SER A 112 -18.76 17.56 -3.19
CA SER A 112 -18.62 16.11 -3.36
C SER A 112 -18.26 15.37 -2.07
N ALA A 113 -17.39 15.95 -1.23
CA ALA A 113 -17.02 15.35 0.04
C ALA A 113 -18.15 15.46 1.05
N PHE A 114 -18.87 16.59 1.05
CA PHE A 114 -20.02 16.80 1.93
C PHE A 114 -21.14 15.81 1.60
N ASP A 115 -21.48 15.64 0.33
CA ASP A 115 -22.54 14.72 -0.13
C ASP A 115 -22.23 13.27 0.24
N ASP A 116 -20.98 12.84 0.01
CA ASP A 116 -20.52 11.50 0.40
C ASP A 116 -20.58 11.31 1.93
N LEU A 117 -20.02 12.25 2.69
CA LEU A 117 -20.05 12.20 4.14
C LEU A 117 -21.47 12.26 4.71
N ALA A 118 -22.40 12.99 4.09
CA ALA A 118 -23.79 13.07 4.54
C ALA A 118 -24.47 11.70 4.52
N LEU A 119 -24.30 10.94 3.43
CA LEU A 119 -24.81 9.57 3.32
C LEU A 119 -24.21 8.66 4.39
N ASN A 120 -22.89 8.76 4.57
CA ASN A 120 -22.17 7.95 5.55
C ASN A 120 -22.57 8.28 6.99
N TYR A 121 -22.70 9.57 7.29
CA TYR A 121 -23.15 10.10 8.58
C TYR A 121 -24.59 9.66 8.89
N SER A 122 -25.50 9.73 7.91
CA SER A 122 -26.89 9.28 8.09
C SER A 122 -26.97 7.80 8.50
N MET A 123 -26.13 6.94 7.91
CA MET A 123 -26.06 5.53 8.29
C MET A 123 -25.55 5.34 9.73
N CYS A 124 -24.47 6.04 10.11
CA CYS A 124 -23.96 6.02 11.49
C CYS A 124 -25.01 6.51 12.49
N LYS A 125 -25.71 7.60 12.15
CA LYS A 125 -26.79 8.16 12.96
C LYS A 125 -27.96 7.17 13.12
N ALA A 126 -28.34 6.45 12.06
CA ALA A 126 -29.39 5.44 12.12
C ALA A 126 -29.06 4.29 13.07
N HIS A 127 -27.78 3.92 13.19
CA HIS A 127 -27.29 2.93 14.14
C HIS A 127 -26.89 3.52 15.51
N GLY A 128 -27.07 4.83 15.74
CA GLY A 128 -26.73 5.48 17.01
C GLY A 128 -25.23 5.62 17.27
N VAL A 129 -24.39 5.51 16.24
CA VAL A 129 -22.93 5.65 16.38
C VAL A 129 -22.55 7.12 16.52
N LYS A 130 -21.73 7.43 17.53
CA LYS A 130 -21.22 8.77 17.75
C LYS A 130 -20.04 9.06 16.82
N ILE A 131 -20.17 10.12 16.03
CA ILE A 131 -19.08 10.63 15.19
C ILE A 131 -18.27 11.65 15.97
N ARG A 132 -16.95 11.45 16.05
CA ARG A 132 -16.02 12.31 16.81
C ARG A 132 -15.29 13.34 15.96
N GLY A 133 -15.36 13.19 14.65
CA GLY A 133 -14.90 14.21 13.73
C GLY A 133 -14.81 13.71 12.30
N VAL A 134 -14.47 14.64 11.42
CA VAL A 134 -14.24 14.42 9.99
C VAL A 134 -12.81 14.76 9.64
N ILE A 135 -12.20 13.94 8.78
CA ILE A 135 -10.93 14.22 8.12
C ILE A 135 -11.16 14.31 6.62
N LEU A 136 -10.70 15.40 6.01
CA LEU A 136 -10.67 15.54 4.56
C LEU A 136 -9.27 15.24 4.06
N ASN A 137 -9.14 14.18 3.27
CA ASN A 137 -7.89 13.71 2.73
C ASN A 137 -7.72 14.12 1.26
N LYS A 138 -6.48 14.24 0.77
CA LYS A 138 -6.19 14.58 -0.63
C LYS A 138 -6.83 15.90 -1.08
N VAL A 139 -6.86 16.91 -0.20
CA VAL A 139 -7.37 18.23 -0.56
C VAL A 139 -6.38 18.94 -1.47
N LEU A 140 -6.83 19.48 -2.60
CA LEU A 140 -5.99 20.29 -3.47
C LEU A 140 -5.42 21.47 -2.69
N GLU A 141 -4.13 21.75 -2.87
CA GLU A 141 -3.36 22.70 -2.07
C GLU A 141 -3.97 24.11 -2.11
N ASP A 142 -4.43 24.53 -3.29
CA ASP A 142 -5.13 25.80 -3.56
C ASP A 142 -6.53 25.88 -2.95
N ARG A 143 -7.10 24.75 -2.50
CA ARG A 143 -8.45 24.67 -1.91
C ARG A 143 -8.45 24.43 -0.40
N MET A 144 -7.28 24.28 0.22
CA MET A 144 -7.18 23.90 1.62
C MET A 144 -7.82 24.94 2.55
N ASP A 145 -7.58 26.22 2.32
CA ASP A 145 -8.10 27.30 3.16
C ASP A 145 -9.62 27.44 3.02
N MET A 146 -10.12 27.36 1.79
CA MET A 146 -11.56 27.32 1.52
C MET A 146 -12.24 26.16 2.26
N VAL A 147 -11.68 24.95 2.19
CA VAL A 147 -12.25 23.80 2.88
C VAL A 147 -12.22 23.97 4.40
N ARG A 148 -11.11 24.46 4.97
CA ARG A 148 -11.03 24.73 6.42
C ARG A 148 -12.06 25.73 6.90
N GLU A 149 -12.38 26.74 6.09
CA GLU A 149 -13.32 27.79 6.47
C GLU A 149 -14.78 27.35 6.33
N TYR A 150 -15.14 26.76 5.19
CA TYR A 150 -16.54 26.53 4.84
C TYR A 150 -17.07 25.16 5.24
N PHE A 151 -16.20 24.14 5.31
CA PHE A 151 -16.64 22.78 5.63
C PHE A 151 -17.22 22.64 7.04
N PRO A 152 -16.64 23.26 8.10
CA PRO A 152 -17.26 23.25 9.43
C PRO A 152 -18.64 23.90 9.45
N LYS A 153 -18.82 25.02 8.72
CA LYS A 153 -20.12 25.71 8.58
C LYS A 153 -21.15 24.79 7.92
N ALA A 154 -20.75 24.05 6.89
CA ALA A 154 -21.63 23.09 6.22
C ALA A 154 -22.07 21.95 7.16
N MET A 155 -21.20 21.51 8.08
CA MET A 155 -21.48 20.42 9.02
C MET A 155 -22.33 20.82 10.25
N GLU A 156 -22.64 22.10 10.46
CA GLU A 156 -23.39 22.57 11.65
C GLU A 156 -24.71 21.80 11.85
N HIS A 157 -25.41 21.47 10.76
CA HIS A 157 -26.69 20.75 10.82
C HIS A 157 -26.56 19.25 11.17
N TRP A 158 -25.35 18.71 11.27
CA TRP A 158 -25.09 17.36 11.81
C TRP A 158 -25.04 17.32 13.34
N GLY A 159 -25.46 18.41 14.00
CA GLY A 159 -25.64 18.48 15.44
C GLY A 159 -24.59 19.31 16.17
N GLY A 160 -23.85 20.19 15.48
CA GLY A 160 -22.89 21.14 16.07
C GLY A 160 -21.62 20.54 16.70
N ASP A 161 -21.68 19.28 17.13
CA ASP A 161 -20.63 18.60 17.91
C ASP A 161 -19.67 17.77 17.05
N VAL A 162 -19.82 17.77 15.72
CA VAL A 162 -18.93 17.03 14.81
C VAL A 162 -17.86 17.98 14.27
N PRO A 163 -16.64 18.00 14.82
CA PRO A 163 -15.58 18.87 14.33
C PRO A 163 -14.94 18.35 13.03
N LEU A 164 -14.50 19.28 12.19
CA LEU A 164 -13.45 19.00 11.21
C LEU A 164 -12.12 18.90 11.96
N ILE A 165 -11.59 17.70 12.12
CA ILE A 165 -10.38 17.43 12.92
C ILE A 165 -9.11 17.33 12.06
N GLY A 166 -9.25 17.27 10.74
CA GLY A 166 -8.09 17.20 9.85
C GLY A 166 -8.37 17.60 8.41
N VAL A 167 -7.42 18.30 7.80
CA VAL A 167 -7.37 18.60 6.36
C VAL A 167 -5.98 18.25 5.86
N VAL A 168 -5.89 17.15 5.10
CA VAL A 168 -4.63 16.61 4.59
C VAL A 168 -4.46 17.00 3.13
N PRO A 169 -3.34 17.65 2.75
CA PRO A 169 -3.09 18.04 1.36
C PRO A 169 -2.98 16.81 0.45
N ASN A 170 -3.33 16.99 -0.82
CA ASN A 170 -2.96 16.06 -1.86
C ASN A 170 -1.45 16.17 -2.11
N LEU A 171 -0.69 15.19 -1.63
CA LEU A 171 0.73 15.06 -1.89
C LEU A 171 0.92 14.01 -2.99
N PRO A 172 1.21 14.41 -4.25
CA PRO A 172 1.37 13.46 -5.36
C PRO A 172 2.46 12.42 -5.09
N SER A 173 3.49 12.80 -4.32
CA SER A 173 4.56 11.90 -3.89
C SER A 173 4.07 10.67 -3.14
N LEU A 174 3.01 10.77 -2.34
CA LEU A 174 2.44 9.63 -1.62
C LEU A 174 1.70 8.65 -2.53
N SER A 175 1.33 9.07 -3.74
CA SER A 175 0.67 8.20 -4.74
C SER A 175 1.66 7.59 -5.73
N ASN A 176 2.94 7.97 -5.66
CA ASN A 176 3.96 7.46 -6.57
C ASN A 176 4.26 5.99 -6.25
N PRO A 177 4.17 5.08 -7.25
CA PRO A 177 4.49 3.69 -7.05
C PRO A 177 5.99 3.53 -6.76
N SER A 178 6.28 2.62 -5.85
CA SER A 178 7.61 2.15 -5.48
C SER A 178 8.02 0.90 -6.26
N MET A 179 9.29 0.53 -6.20
CA MET A 179 9.74 -0.73 -6.82
C MET A 179 9.04 -1.96 -6.22
N LEU A 180 8.70 -1.92 -4.93
CA LEU A 180 7.87 -2.93 -4.25
C LEU A 180 6.50 -3.11 -4.92
N ASP A 181 5.87 -2.00 -5.29
CA ASP A 181 4.55 -2.02 -5.91
C ASP A 181 4.62 -2.70 -7.28
N PHE A 182 5.70 -2.49 -8.03
CA PHE A 182 5.93 -3.16 -9.31
C PHE A 182 6.28 -4.64 -9.15
N GLU A 183 7.02 -5.04 -8.12
CA GLU A 183 7.21 -6.47 -7.80
C GLU A 183 5.86 -7.15 -7.52
N GLY A 184 4.97 -6.50 -6.77
CA GLY A 184 3.62 -6.99 -6.51
C GLY A 184 2.75 -7.05 -7.78
N LEU A 185 2.80 -6.00 -8.62
CA LEU A 185 2.06 -5.94 -9.89
C LEU A 185 2.45 -7.07 -10.85
N PHE A 186 3.75 -7.37 -10.94
CA PHE A 186 4.27 -8.35 -11.89
C PHE A 186 4.52 -9.73 -11.29
N GLN A 187 4.40 -9.88 -9.97
CA GLN A 187 4.74 -11.11 -9.24
C GLN A 187 6.20 -11.55 -9.51
N THR A 188 7.10 -10.58 -9.55
CA THR A 188 8.54 -10.79 -9.77
C THR A 188 9.38 -10.18 -8.66
N GLN A 189 10.70 -10.36 -8.73
CA GLN A 189 11.64 -9.83 -7.76
C GLN A 189 12.72 -8.99 -8.46
N MET A 190 13.19 -7.95 -7.79
CA MET A 190 14.32 -7.14 -8.24
C MET A 190 15.54 -8.02 -8.51
N LEU A 191 16.26 -7.72 -9.60
CA LEU A 191 17.54 -8.35 -9.94
C LEU A 191 18.70 -7.80 -9.10
N THR A 192 18.55 -6.59 -8.55
CA THR A 192 19.55 -5.91 -7.72
C THR A 192 19.29 -6.13 -6.23
N SER A 193 20.17 -5.59 -5.37
CA SER A 193 19.91 -5.59 -3.93
C SER A 193 18.57 -4.92 -3.59
N ARG A 194 17.88 -5.43 -2.56
CA ARG A 194 16.57 -4.92 -2.11
C ARG A 194 16.69 -3.69 -1.19
N SER A 195 17.87 -3.09 -1.05
CA SER A 195 18.10 -1.91 -0.20
C SER A 195 17.24 -0.71 -0.61
N ARG A 196 16.90 -0.62 -1.91
CA ARG A 196 16.11 0.47 -2.50
C ARG A 196 14.74 0.04 -3.02
N ARG A 197 14.16 -1.01 -2.43
CA ARG A 197 12.84 -1.56 -2.79
C ARG A 197 11.69 -0.54 -2.64
N PHE A 198 11.83 0.43 -1.73
CA PHE A 198 10.84 1.47 -1.47
C PHE A 198 11.04 2.76 -2.27
N GLN A 199 12.01 2.80 -3.17
CA GLN A 199 12.23 3.98 -4.00
C GLN A 199 11.00 4.22 -4.89
N GLN A 200 10.46 5.44 -4.83
CA GLN A 200 9.25 5.85 -5.54
C GLN A 200 9.58 6.55 -6.87
N TYR A 201 8.70 6.37 -7.85
CA TYR A 201 8.85 6.94 -9.18
C TYR A 201 7.67 7.83 -9.54
N ASN A 202 7.94 9.09 -9.89
CA ASN A 202 6.88 10.04 -10.26
C ASN A 202 6.50 9.98 -11.74
N LYS A 203 7.24 9.19 -12.52
CA LYS A 203 7.11 9.08 -13.97
C LYS A 203 7.59 7.73 -14.42
N THR A 204 6.92 7.17 -15.42
CA THR A 204 7.38 5.99 -16.16
C THR A 204 7.61 6.35 -17.61
N THR A 205 8.68 5.85 -18.24
CA THR A 205 9.00 6.14 -19.64
C THR A 205 9.61 4.93 -20.33
N LEU A 206 9.04 4.56 -21.47
CA LEU A 206 9.63 3.56 -22.36
C LEU A 206 10.86 4.14 -23.10
N VAL A 207 11.97 3.41 -23.07
CA VAL A 207 13.21 3.77 -23.77
C VAL A 207 13.17 3.25 -25.20
N THR A 208 12.63 4.08 -26.10
CA THR A 208 12.57 3.78 -27.54
C THR A 208 13.79 4.30 -28.32
N ALA A 209 14.58 5.20 -27.72
CA ALA A 209 15.69 5.85 -28.39
C ALA A 209 17.01 5.07 -28.26
N GLY A 210 17.98 5.45 -29.09
CA GLY A 210 19.37 5.01 -28.94
C GLY A 210 20.06 5.61 -27.70
N LEU A 211 21.15 4.98 -27.27
CA LEU A 211 21.88 5.30 -26.04
C LEU A 211 22.19 6.80 -25.87
N ARG A 212 22.65 7.49 -26.91
CA ARG A 212 22.98 8.94 -26.84
C ARG A 212 21.81 9.79 -26.35
N ARG A 213 20.61 9.56 -26.88
CA ARG A 213 19.40 10.31 -26.46
C ARG A 213 18.92 9.86 -25.09
N PHE A 214 19.11 8.59 -24.74
CA PHE A 214 18.78 8.08 -23.42
C PHE A 214 19.67 8.70 -22.33
N LEU A 215 20.99 8.79 -22.54
CA LEU A 215 21.91 9.47 -21.61
C LEU A 215 21.55 10.94 -21.39
N ALA A 216 21.15 11.65 -22.46
CA ALA A 216 20.68 13.03 -22.35
C ALA A 216 19.39 13.14 -21.50
N LYS A 217 18.50 12.14 -21.55
CA LYS A 217 17.33 12.07 -20.66
C LYS A 217 17.73 11.80 -19.21
N LEU A 218 18.66 10.88 -18.97
CA LEU A 218 19.12 10.54 -17.62
C LEU A 218 19.71 11.73 -16.86
N THR A 219 20.37 12.65 -17.58
CA THR A 219 20.94 13.89 -17.02
C THR A 219 19.94 15.03 -16.84
N ALA A 220 18.73 14.92 -17.37
CA ALA A 220 17.75 16.00 -17.31
C ALA A 220 17.01 16.00 -15.95
N PRO A 221 16.82 17.17 -15.30
CA PRO A 221 16.16 17.25 -13.99
C PRO A 221 14.75 16.62 -13.96
N ASP A 222 13.99 16.77 -15.05
CA ASP A 222 12.63 16.22 -15.19
C ASP A 222 12.57 14.68 -15.17
N PHE A 223 13.72 14.01 -15.18
CA PHE A 223 13.83 12.55 -15.23
C PHE A 223 14.55 11.95 -14.01
N GLU A 224 14.87 12.75 -12.98
CA GLU A 224 15.63 12.30 -11.80
C GLU A 224 14.94 11.15 -11.05
N ASN A 225 13.61 11.15 -10.95
CA ASN A 225 12.81 10.11 -10.29
C ASN A 225 11.95 9.29 -11.28
N THR A 226 12.51 8.98 -12.45
CA THR A 226 11.81 8.23 -13.51
C THR A 226 12.11 6.74 -13.49
N LEU A 227 11.07 5.93 -13.64
CA LEU A 227 11.16 4.52 -13.97
C LEU A 227 11.29 4.34 -15.48
N PHE A 228 12.42 3.80 -15.92
CA PHE A 228 12.67 3.51 -17.33
C PHE A 228 12.29 2.09 -17.65
N VAL A 229 11.62 1.86 -18.78
CA VAL A 229 11.28 0.53 -19.27
C VAL A 229 12.06 0.25 -20.55
N THR A 230 12.67 -0.92 -20.67
CA THR A 230 13.35 -1.34 -21.91
C THR A 230 13.24 -2.85 -22.10
N HIS A 231 13.46 -3.31 -23.33
CA HIS A 231 13.63 -4.74 -23.59
C HIS A 231 14.97 -5.23 -23.02
N VAL A 232 14.99 -6.46 -22.52
CA VAL A 232 16.14 -7.12 -21.89
C VAL A 232 17.34 -7.29 -22.82
N SER A 233 17.11 -7.39 -24.14
CA SER A 233 18.18 -7.45 -25.15
C SER A 233 18.92 -6.13 -25.40
N ARG A 234 18.44 -5.00 -24.83
CA ARG A 234 19.07 -3.68 -24.97
C ARG A 234 20.23 -3.48 -24.00
N ASN A 235 21.28 -4.26 -24.20
CA ASN A 235 22.50 -4.24 -23.38
C ASN A 235 23.12 -2.83 -23.29
N ASP A 236 23.06 -2.06 -24.39
CA ASP A 236 23.53 -0.68 -24.44
C ASP A 236 22.81 0.23 -23.43
N ILE A 237 21.49 0.08 -23.32
CA ILE A 237 20.64 0.86 -22.40
C ILE A 237 20.85 0.42 -20.96
N ILE A 238 20.94 -0.89 -20.71
CA ILE A 238 21.19 -1.44 -19.37
C ILE A 238 22.52 -0.90 -18.84
N LEU A 239 23.60 -1.06 -19.59
CA LEU A 239 24.92 -0.59 -19.19
C LEU A 239 24.97 0.94 -19.08
N GLY A 240 24.33 1.65 -20.00
CA GLY A 240 24.22 3.11 -19.95
C GLY A 240 23.52 3.63 -18.70
N PHE A 241 22.41 3.00 -18.31
CA PHE A 241 21.67 3.32 -17.09
C PHE A 241 22.52 3.05 -15.84
N LEU A 242 23.11 1.86 -15.74
CA LEU A 242 23.90 1.47 -14.57
C LEU A 242 25.16 2.34 -14.42
N SER A 243 25.86 2.63 -15.51
CA SER A 243 27.02 3.51 -15.53
C SER A 243 26.65 4.94 -15.12
N HIS A 244 25.53 5.46 -15.64
CA HIS A 244 25.04 6.78 -15.23
C HIS A 244 24.70 6.82 -13.73
N ALA A 245 23.94 5.84 -13.24
CA ALA A 245 23.55 5.77 -11.83
C ALA A 245 24.78 5.70 -10.91
N GLN A 246 25.77 4.87 -11.24
CA GLN A 246 27.01 4.77 -10.47
C GLN A 246 27.79 6.09 -10.47
N ASN A 247 27.93 6.74 -11.62
CA ASN A 247 28.64 8.02 -11.72
C ASN A 247 27.89 9.13 -10.97
N TYR A 248 26.56 9.17 -11.08
CA TYR A 248 25.73 10.12 -10.35
C TYR A 248 25.93 9.98 -8.84
N GLU A 249 25.88 8.75 -8.32
CA GLU A 249 26.06 8.46 -6.89
C GLU A 249 27.48 8.81 -6.40
N LEU A 250 28.49 8.57 -7.23
CA LEU A 250 29.87 8.93 -6.93
C LEU A 250 30.09 10.44 -6.82
N VAL A 251 29.50 11.22 -7.75
CA VAL A 251 29.66 12.66 -7.86
C VAL A 251 28.78 13.40 -6.85
N MET A 252 27.49 13.06 -6.80
CA MET A 252 26.48 13.76 -6.00
C MET A 252 26.42 13.27 -4.54
N LYS A 253 27.09 12.16 -4.21
CA LYS A 253 27.11 11.55 -2.87
C LYS A 253 25.72 11.23 -2.32
N LYS A 254 24.73 11.02 -3.20
CA LYS A 254 23.36 10.61 -2.84
C LYS A 254 22.87 9.54 -3.84
N PRO A 255 21.92 8.66 -3.44
CA PRO A 255 21.36 7.64 -4.32
C PRO A 255 20.72 8.25 -5.58
N TYR A 256 20.90 7.62 -6.73
CA TYR A 256 20.19 8.00 -7.96
C TYR A 256 18.69 7.64 -7.86
N GLY A 257 17.81 8.59 -8.23
CA GLY A 257 16.36 8.45 -8.12
C GLY A 257 15.69 7.63 -9.23
N GLY A 258 16.42 7.28 -10.30
CA GLY A 258 15.89 6.48 -11.40
C GLY A 258 15.86 4.97 -11.12
N GLY A 259 14.98 4.27 -11.81
CA GLY A 259 14.85 2.80 -11.76
C GLY A 259 14.73 2.22 -13.17
N LEU A 260 14.94 0.92 -13.31
CA LEU A 260 14.89 0.22 -14.60
C LEU A 260 14.01 -1.03 -14.54
N ILE A 261 13.06 -1.15 -15.45
CA ILE A 261 12.31 -2.39 -15.72
C ILE A 261 12.81 -2.99 -17.04
N LEU A 262 13.24 -4.24 -16.96
CA LEU A 262 13.62 -5.08 -18.08
C LEU A 262 12.43 -5.97 -18.46
N THR A 263 11.98 -5.85 -19.69
CA THR A 263 10.86 -6.64 -20.26
C THR A 263 11.39 -7.61 -21.31
N GLY A 264 10.65 -8.67 -21.61
CA GLY A 264 11.00 -9.66 -22.64
C GLY A 264 10.57 -11.07 -22.25
N SER A 265 10.00 -11.78 -23.22
CA SER A 265 9.57 -13.19 -23.11
C SER A 265 9.74 -13.84 -24.49
N PRO A 266 10.26 -15.08 -24.61
CA PRO A 266 10.47 -16.10 -23.57
C PRO A 266 11.78 -15.95 -22.77
N SER A 267 11.96 -16.81 -21.75
CA SER A 267 13.03 -16.80 -20.74
C SER A 267 14.47 -16.95 -21.27
N ASP A 268 14.66 -17.19 -22.57
CA ASP A 268 15.97 -17.39 -23.20
C ASP A 268 16.66 -16.07 -23.55
N ASP A 269 15.91 -14.96 -23.57
CA ASP A 269 16.45 -13.60 -23.75
C ASP A 269 16.92 -12.98 -22.42
N GLN A 270 17.33 -13.78 -21.43
CA GLN A 270 17.90 -13.22 -20.20
C GLN A 270 19.15 -12.39 -20.49
N PRO A 271 19.43 -11.35 -19.66
CA PRO A 271 20.70 -10.66 -19.78
C PRO A 271 21.83 -11.69 -19.71
N GLN A 272 22.77 -11.61 -20.66
CA GLN A 272 23.95 -12.47 -20.66
C GLN A 272 24.60 -12.50 -19.27
N ASP A 273 25.21 -13.63 -18.86
CA ASP A 273 25.75 -13.82 -17.51
C ASP A 273 26.62 -12.66 -17.02
N TYR A 274 27.43 -12.09 -17.93
CA TYR A 274 28.23 -10.90 -17.64
C TYR A 274 27.39 -9.69 -17.22
N ILE A 275 26.31 -9.39 -17.95
CA ILE A 275 25.40 -8.28 -17.65
C ILE A 275 24.62 -8.58 -16.37
N MET A 276 24.18 -9.82 -16.19
CA MET A 276 23.49 -10.24 -14.97
C MET A 276 24.38 -10.02 -13.73
N ASN A 277 25.68 -10.34 -13.82
CA ASN A 277 26.63 -10.06 -12.74
C ASN A 277 26.79 -8.56 -12.46
N ILE A 278 26.78 -7.70 -13.49
CA ILE A 278 26.80 -6.25 -13.29
C ILE A 278 25.51 -5.79 -12.60
N ILE A 279 24.34 -6.26 -13.06
CA ILE A 279 23.04 -5.90 -12.47
C ILE A 279 22.99 -6.32 -10.99
N LYS A 280 23.36 -7.55 -10.66
CA LYS A 280 23.33 -8.05 -9.27
C LYS A 280 24.18 -7.22 -8.30
N ASN A 281 25.30 -6.68 -8.78
CA ASN A 281 26.20 -5.85 -7.98
C ASN A 281 25.84 -4.35 -8.00
N ALA A 282 24.87 -3.94 -8.83
CA ALA A 282 24.41 -2.58 -8.88
C ALA A 282 23.52 -2.26 -7.68
N GLN A 283 23.61 -1.01 -7.21
CA GLN A 283 22.71 -0.49 -6.19
C GLN A 283 21.39 -0.02 -6.80
N ALA A 284 21.40 0.44 -8.06
CA ALA A 284 20.25 1.06 -8.70
C ALA A 284 19.13 0.04 -8.90
N PRO A 285 17.86 0.35 -8.59
CA PRO A 285 16.79 -0.62 -8.70
C PRO A 285 16.60 -1.12 -10.13
N VAL A 286 16.74 -2.44 -10.34
CA VAL A 286 16.44 -3.11 -11.61
C VAL A 286 15.47 -4.26 -11.35
N LEU A 287 14.35 -4.29 -12.07
CA LEU A 287 13.32 -5.33 -12.01
C LEU A 287 13.23 -6.03 -13.36
N TYR A 288 13.14 -7.36 -13.37
CA TYR A 288 12.81 -8.13 -14.57
C TYR A 288 11.35 -8.55 -14.57
N VAL A 289 10.70 -8.41 -15.73
CA VAL A 289 9.30 -8.71 -15.96
C VAL A 289 9.19 -9.60 -17.21
N PRO A 290 8.83 -10.89 -17.07
CA PRO A 290 8.82 -11.87 -18.17
C PRO A 290 7.54 -11.73 -19.03
N THR A 291 7.27 -10.52 -19.52
CA THR A 291 6.16 -10.20 -20.43
C THR A 291 6.66 -9.33 -21.57
N THR A 292 5.86 -9.17 -22.61
CA THR A 292 6.20 -8.22 -23.68
C THR A 292 6.27 -6.80 -23.13
N THR A 293 7.06 -5.94 -23.77
CA THR A 293 7.13 -4.51 -23.42
C THR A 293 5.77 -3.82 -23.49
N PHE A 294 4.92 -4.22 -24.44
CA PHE A 294 3.57 -3.68 -24.60
C PHE A 294 2.69 -4.02 -23.39
N GLU A 295 2.58 -5.30 -23.03
CA GLU A 295 1.80 -5.76 -21.87
C GLU A 295 2.29 -5.14 -20.56
N ALA A 296 3.61 -5.01 -20.40
CA ALA A 296 4.19 -4.39 -19.21
C ALA A 296 3.79 -2.92 -19.10
N MET A 297 3.88 -2.16 -20.20
CA MET A 297 3.48 -0.75 -20.23
C MET A 297 1.97 -0.59 -20.00
N GLU A 298 1.15 -1.45 -20.59
CA GLU A 298 -0.31 -1.43 -20.38
C GLU A 298 -0.66 -1.63 -18.90
N LYS A 299 -0.04 -2.62 -18.24
CA LYS A 299 -0.22 -2.84 -16.80
C LYS A 299 0.25 -1.66 -15.95
N ILE A 300 1.41 -1.07 -16.28
CA ILE A 300 1.95 0.09 -15.55
C ILE A 300 1.05 1.32 -15.70
N THR A 301 0.52 1.58 -16.90
CA THR A 301 -0.36 2.74 -17.14
C THR A 301 -1.68 2.65 -16.39
N HIS A 302 -2.22 1.43 -16.20
CA HIS A 302 -3.43 1.20 -15.43
C HIS A 302 -3.17 0.98 -13.92
N PHE A 303 -1.90 1.00 -13.50
CA PHE A 303 -1.54 0.77 -12.11
C PHE A 303 -1.64 2.05 -11.30
N THR A 304 -2.46 2.03 -10.25
CA THR A 304 -2.51 3.08 -9.24
C THR A 304 -1.67 2.64 -8.05
N GLY A 305 -0.59 3.36 -7.78
CA GLY A 305 0.23 3.16 -6.59
C GLY A 305 -0.63 3.26 -5.32
N THR A 306 -0.66 2.19 -4.54
CA THR A 306 -1.20 2.20 -3.19
C THR A 306 -0.01 2.05 -2.27
N LEU A 307 0.07 2.80 -1.16
CA LEU A 307 1.17 2.67 -0.21
C LEU A 307 1.20 1.23 0.33
N LEU A 308 2.08 0.39 -0.21
CA LEU A 308 2.34 -0.95 0.31
C LEU A 308 3.37 -0.84 1.43
N PHE A 309 2.94 -1.15 2.65
CA PHE A 309 3.86 -1.36 3.76
C PHE A 309 4.49 -2.75 3.60
N SER A 310 5.78 -2.85 3.24
CA SER A 310 6.41 -4.16 3.00
C SER A 310 6.59 -4.97 4.28
N SER A 311 6.49 -6.31 4.17
CA SER A 311 6.95 -7.29 5.14
C SER A 311 8.44 -7.64 4.94
N SER A 312 9.24 -7.58 6.01
CA SER A 312 10.65 -7.96 5.97
C SER A 312 10.74 -9.49 6.07
N SER A 313 11.02 -10.15 4.95
CA SER A 313 11.46 -11.55 4.95
C SER A 313 12.89 -11.62 5.50
N SER A 314 13.08 -12.25 6.66
CA SER A 314 14.40 -12.61 7.18
C SER A 314 15.12 -13.52 6.16
N PRO A 315 16.44 -13.34 5.93
CA PRO A 315 17.21 -14.29 5.15
C PRO A 315 17.29 -15.60 5.92
N THR A 316 16.83 -16.69 5.31
CA THR A 316 17.18 -18.05 5.73
C THR A 316 18.69 -18.16 5.74
N ALA A 317 19.24 -18.26 6.95
CA ALA A 317 20.61 -18.71 7.17
C ALA A 317 20.70 -20.18 6.73
N VAL A 318 21.65 -20.46 5.84
CA VAL A 318 22.32 -21.76 5.72
C VAL A 318 23.73 -21.55 6.23
#